data_AF-A0A948PQ05-F1
#
_entry.id   AF-A0A948PQ05-F1
#
_cell.length_a   1.000
_cell.length_b   1.000
_cell.length_c   1.000
_cell.angle_alpha   90.00
_cell.angle_beta   90.00
_cell.angle_gamma   90.00
#
_symmetry.space_group_name_H-M   'P 1'
#
loop_
_entity.id
_entity.type
_entity.pdbx_description
1 polymer ?
#
loop_
_entity_poly.entity_id
_entity_poly.type
_entity_poly.pdbx_seq_one_letter_code
_entity_poly.pdbx_strand_id
1 'polypeptide(L)'
;MPETPIVILTREKDDNRPLAVHLTKNGFKYVEYPCIKTVPAPVSAVSSSLKKSWGRTDVAIFTSRRAVTALENFGIKYDEGNPRIACVGRSTAEAAQWRLGQKAWLVADPPTAEALALKLVDKCRPEERLIHFRGSRTTGRLKSIVSRHGYHLEEIVVYRHQNLSNEPLQIKGPGIAVLASPSAATCFLE
;
A
#
# COMPACT_ATOMS: atom_id res chain seq x y z
N MET A 1 -6.61 36.42 -21.87
CA MET A 1 -5.69 35.33 -21.49
C MET A 1 -6.52 34.05 -21.41
N PRO A 2 -6.04 32.89 -21.89
CA PRO A 2 -6.79 31.65 -21.72
C PRO A 2 -6.98 31.35 -20.23
N GLU A 3 -8.16 30.86 -19.86
CA GLU A 3 -8.44 30.47 -18.48
C GLU A 3 -7.48 29.36 -18.04
N THR A 4 -6.87 29.51 -16.85
CA THR A 4 -6.04 28.48 -16.26
C THR A 4 -6.91 27.25 -15.94
N PRO A 5 -6.56 26.05 -16.42
CA PRO A 5 -7.37 24.86 -16.19
C PRO A 5 -7.36 24.43 -14.73
N ILE A 6 -8.45 23.80 -14.31
CA ILE A 6 -8.60 23.18 -13.00
C ILE A 6 -8.10 21.74 -13.08
N VAL A 7 -7.16 21.37 -12.22
CA VAL A 7 -6.61 20.00 -12.19
C VAL A 7 -7.49 19.09 -11.32
N ILE A 8 -7.91 17.96 -11.86
CA ILE A 8 -8.78 16.99 -11.18
C ILE A 8 -7.93 15.81 -10.72
N LEU A 9 -7.88 15.60 -9.41
CA LEU A 9 -7.04 14.58 -8.78
C LEU A 9 -7.87 13.35 -8.40
N THR A 10 -7.59 12.21 -9.04
CA THR A 10 -8.45 11.02 -8.94
C THR A 10 -8.01 9.95 -7.93
N ARG A 11 -6.88 10.16 -7.25
CA ARG A 11 -6.42 9.27 -6.17
C ARG A 11 -7.04 9.66 -4.84
N GLU A 12 -6.82 8.85 -3.81
CA GLU A 12 -7.11 9.22 -2.43
C GLU A 12 -6.35 10.49 -2.02
N LYS A 13 -6.97 11.31 -1.17
CA LYS A 13 -6.45 12.60 -0.68
C LYS A 13 -4.98 12.55 -0.24
N ASP A 14 -4.62 11.59 0.60
CA ASP A 14 -3.26 11.47 1.13
C ASP A 14 -2.21 11.18 0.05
N ASP A 15 -2.62 10.43 -0.99
CA ASP A 15 -1.78 10.12 -2.13
C ASP A 15 -1.69 11.26 -3.14
N ASN A 16 -2.70 12.12 -3.19
CA ASN A 16 -2.70 13.36 -3.96
C ASN A 16 -1.87 14.47 -3.30
N ARG A 17 -1.70 14.43 -1.98
CA ARG A 17 -1.10 15.52 -1.20
C ARG A 17 0.22 16.07 -1.79
N PRO A 18 1.21 15.25 -2.20
CA PRO A 18 2.44 15.78 -2.80
C PRO A 18 2.19 16.57 -4.09
N LEU A 19 1.29 16.07 -4.95
CA LEU A 19 0.91 16.74 -6.21
C LEU A 19 0.07 17.99 -5.93
N ALA A 20 -0.87 17.92 -4.99
CA ALA A 20 -1.67 19.06 -4.56
C ALA A 20 -0.80 20.22 -4.05
N VAL A 21 0.19 19.93 -3.21
CA VAL A 21 1.17 20.94 -2.74
C VAL A 21 1.93 21.55 -3.91
N HIS A 22 2.36 20.72 -4.87
CA HIS A 22 3.07 21.20 -6.05
C HIS A 22 2.19 22.09 -6.94
N LEU A 23 0.93 21.72 -7.15
CA LEU A 23 -0.04 22.51 -7.93
C LEU A 23 -0.29 23.88 -7.29
N THR A 24 -0.58 23.91 -5.99
CA THR A 24 -0.79 25.16 -5.25
C THR A 24 0.43 26.07 -5.30
N LYS A 25 1.64 25.51 -5.11
CA LYS A 25 2.90 26.26 -5.16
C LYS A 25 3.12 26.93 -6.52
N ASN A 26 2.61 26.33 -7.59
CA ASN A 26 2.72 26.84 -8.96
C ASN A 26 1.46 27.61 -9.42
N GLY A 27 0.56 27.98 -8.50
CA GLY A 27 -0.62 28.80 -8.79
C GLY A 27 -1.77 28.08 -9.50
N PHE A 28 -1.73 26.74 -9.60
CA PHE A 28 -2.83 25.96 -10.16
C PHE A 28 -3.92 25.71 -9.13
N LYS A 29 -5.18 25.78 -9.58
CA LYS A 29 -6.33 25.30 -8.82
C LYS A 29 -6.52 23.81 -9.06
N TYR A 30 -6.99 23.09 -8.04
CA TYR A 30 -7.31 21.68 -8.17
C TYR A 30 -8.59 21.32 -7.41
N VAL A 31 -9.20 20.21 -7.80
CA VAL A 31 -10.31 19.57 -7.10
C VAL A 31 -9.96 18.11 -6.83
N GLU A 32 -10.36 17.60 -5.68
CA GLU A 32 -10.22 16.18 -5.38
C GLU A 32 -11.48 15.45 -5.84
N TYR A 33 -11.28 14.43 -6.68
CA TYR A 33 -12.33 13.55 -7.17
C TYR A 33 -11.89 12.09 -7.04
N PRO A 34 -11.66 11.61 -5.80
CA PRO A 34 -11.08 10.29 -5.57
C PRO A 34 -12.00 9.20 -6.13
N CYS A 35 -11.49 8.42 -7.09
CA CYS A 35 -12.24 7.36 -7.76
C CYS A 35 -12.19 6.03 -6.99
N ILE A 36 -11.15 5.86 -6.18
CA ILE A 36 -10.92 4.65 -5.40
C ILE A 36 -10.56 5.06 -3.98
N LYS A 37 -10.99 4.26 -3.01
CA LYS A 37 -10.47 4.32 -1.65
C LYS A 37 -9.96 2.97 -1.18
N THR A 38 -9.07 3.02 -0.21
CA THR A 38 -8.60 1.84 0.50
C THR A 38 -9.36 1.73 1.80
N VAL A 39 -9.97 0.58 2.01
CA VAL A 39 -10.64 0.25 3.27
C VAL A 39 -9.93 -0.92 3.94
N PRO A 40 -9.74 -0.90 5.27
CA PRO A 40 -9.27 -2.07 5.99
C PRO A 40 -10.14 -3.30 5.70
N ALA A 41 -9.53 -4.48 5.69
CA ALA A 41 -10.28 -5.72 5.67
C ALA A 41 -11.05 -5.87 7.00
N PRO A 42 -12.24 -6.50 7.01
CA PRO A 42 -13.01 -6.69 8.23
C PRO A 42 -12.20 -7.46 9.28
N VAL A 43 -12.22 -7.00 10.53
CA VAL A 43 -11.50 -7.64 11.64
C VAL A 43 -11.89 -9.12 11.78
N SER A 44 -13.17 -9.45 11.62
CA SER A 44 -13.65 -10.84 11.64
C SER A 44 -13.00 -11.73 10.57
N ALA A 45 -12.67 -11.17 9.41
CA ALA A 45 -12.06 -11.91 8.30
C ALA A 45 -10.55 -12.13 8.48
N VAL A 46 -9.88 -11.28 9.26
CA VAL A 46 -8.41 -11.29 9.41
C VAL A 46 -7.97 -11.84 10.76
N SER A 47 -8.72 -11.56 11.83
CA SER A 47 -8.28 -11.76 13.22
C SER A 47 -7.90 -13.19 13.55
N SER A 48 -8.62 -14.20 13.06
CA SER A 48 -8.31 -15.61 13.34
C SER A 48 -6.99 -16.05 12.71
N SER A 49 -6.80 -15.78 11.41
CA SER A 49 -5.54 -16.11 10.70
C SER A 49 -4.37 -15.34 11.29
N LEU A 50 -4.59 -14.06 11.55
CA LEU A 50 -3.58 -13.19 12.11
C LEU A 50 -3.15 -13.63 13.52
N LYS A 51 -4.08 -13.92 14.43
CA LYS A 51 -3.73 -14.43 15.77
C LYS A 51 -2.98 -15.75 15.73
N LYS A 52 -3.35 -16.65 14.81
CA LYS A 52 -2.71 -17.96 14.64
C LYS A 52 -1.27 -17.82 14.12
N SER A 53 -1.06 -16.92 13.16
CA SER A 53 0.21 -16.82 12.45
C SER A 53 1.17 -15.81 13.09
N TRP A 54 0.66 -14.71 13.66
CA TRP A 54 1.47 -13.62 14.17
C TRP A 54 2.51 -14.04 15.21
N GLY A 55 2.09 -14.76 16.26
CA GLY A 55 3.01 -15.23 17.32
C GLY A 55 4.02 -16.29 16.86
N ARG A 56 3.98 -16.66 15.58
CA ARG A 56 4.83 -17.65 14.93
C ARG A 56 5.59 -17.08 13.75
N THR A 57 5.41 -15.81 13.43
CA THR A 57 6.02 -15.15 12.28
C THR A 57 7.45 -14.73 12.64
N ASP A 58 8.40 -15.06 11.78
CA ASP A 58 9.79 -14.59 11.91
C ASP A 58 10.02 -13.33 11.07
N VAL A 59 9.32 -13.20 9.94
CA VAL A 59 9.45 -12.07 9.00
C VAL A 59 8.08 -11.59 8.53
N ALA A 60 7.78 -10.32 8.79
CA ALA A 60 6.60 -9.63 8.30
C ALA A 60 6.95 -8.74 7.10
N ILE A 61 6.30 -9.02 5.97
CA ILE A 61 6.58 -8.43 4.67
C ILE A 61 5.49 -7.42 4.30
N PHE A 62 5.91 -6.23 3.88
CA PHE A 62 5.04 -5.15 3.45
C PHE A 62 5.43 -4.64 2.07
N THR A 63 4.52 -4.76 1.11
CA THR A 63 4.69 -4.22 -0.24
C THR A 63 3.94 -2.92 -0.48
N SER A 64 3.39 -2.33 0.59
CA SER A 64 2.66 -1.07 0.53
C SER A 64 2.57 -0.45 1.92
N ARG A 65 2.71 0.88 1.98
CA ARG A 65 2.39 1.68 3.17
C ARG A 65 0.98 1.40 3.70
N ARG A 66 0.03 1.13 2.79
CA ARG A 66 -1.38 0.86 3.14
C ARG A 66 -1.53 -0.44 3.94
N ALA A 67 -0.69 -1.44 3.69
CA ALA A 67 -0.70 -2.67 4.49
C ALA A 67 -0.22 -2.42 5.92
N VAL A 68 0.80 -1.57 6.09
CA VAL A 68 1.28 -1.13 7.41
C VAL A 68 0.17 -0.40 8.16
N THR A 69 -0.46 0.60 7.53
CA THR A 69 -1.57 1.36 8.15
C THR A 69 -2.77 0.47 8.48
N ALA A 70 -3.11 -0.47 7.60
CA ALA A 70 -4.23 -1.36 7.85
C ALA A 70 -4.02 -2.24 9.09
N LEU A 71 -2.76 -2.60 9.41
CA LEU A 71 -2.46 -3.46 10.55
C LEU A 71 -2.80 -2.86 11.92
N GLU A 72 -2.81 -1.53 12.04
CA GLU A 72 -3.21 -0.85 13.28
C GLU A 72 -4.64 -1.24 13.71
N ASN A 73 -5.52 -1.56 12.75
CA ASN A 73 -6.91 -1.92 13.03
C ASN A 73 -7.09 -3.31 13.66
N PHE A 74 -6.05 -4.14 13.68
CA PHE A 74 -6.14 -5.52 14.19
C PHE A 74 -5.53 -5.68 15.59
N GLY A 75 -5.10 -4.59 16.24
CA GLY A 75 -4.65 -4.59 17.65
C GLY A 75 -3.43 -5.47 17.90
N ILE A 76 -2.58 -5.65 16.89
CA ILE A 76 -1.36 -6.43 16.99
C ILE A 76 -0.36 -5.68 17.86
N LYS A 77 0.17 -6.38 18.87
CA LYS A 77 1.36 -5.92 19.60
C LYS A 77 2.60 -6.47 18.93
N TYR A 78 3.58 -5.60 18.74
CA TYR A 78 4.90 -5.95 18.23
C TYR A 78 5.83 -6.03 19.43
N ASP A 79 6.49 -7.17 19.59
CA ASP A 79 7.60 -7.27 20.54
C ASP A 79 8.83 -6.66 19.88
N GLU A 80 9.70 -6.01 20.65
CA GLU A 80 10.91 -5.38 20.10
C GLU A 80 11.72 -6.40 19.28
N GLY A 81 11.86 -6.14 17.97
CA GLY A 81 12.63 -6.96 17.06
C GLY A 81 11.95 -8.23 16.49
N ASN A 82 10.71 -8.57 16.88
CA ASN A 82 10.00 -9.74 16.33
C ASN A 82 8.52 -9.44 16.00
N PRO A 83 8.04 -9.69 14.78
CA PRO A 83 8.77 -10.17 13.59
C PRO A 83 9.71 -9.12 12.99
N ARG A 84 10.78 -9.58 12.33
CA ARG A 84 11.62 -8.68 11.52
C ARG A 84 10.81 -8.12 10.36
N ILE A 85 10.95 -6.82 10.10
CA ILE A 85 10.16 -6.12 9.10
C ILE A 85 10.90 -6.05 7.77
N ALA A 86 10.28 -6.53 6.69
CA ALA A 86 10.78 -6.43 5.32
C ALA A 86 9.85 -5.54 4.47
N CYS A 87 10.39 -4.52 3.81
CA CYS A 87 9.62 -3.54 3.06
C CYS A 87 10.06 -3.44 1.60
N VAL A 88 9.08 -3.24 0.70
CA VAL A 88 9.38 -3.06 -0.73
C VAL A 88 10.11 -1.77 -1.06
N GLY A 89 10.03 -0.74 -0.21
CA GLY A 89 10.68 0.53 -0.49
C GLY A 89 10.69 1.45 0.72
N ARG A 90 11.48 2.54 0.61
CA ARG A 90 11.75 3.47 1.72
C ARG A 90 10.47 4.04 2.35
N SER A 91 9.51 4.45 1.54
CA SER A 91 8.25 5.01 2.05
C SER A 91 7.42 3.99 2.85
N THR A 92 7.56 2.69 2.57
CA THR A 92 6.93 1.61 3.36
C THR A 92 7.70 1.33 4.64
N ALA A 93 9.03 1.38 4.59
CA ALA A 93 9.89 1.27 5.77
C ALA A 93 9.67 2.42 6.76
N GLU A 94 9.54 3.65 6.26
CA GLU A 94 9.17 4.82 7.06
C GLU A 94 7.79 4.63 7.72
N ALA A 95 6.79 4.16 6.96
CA ALA A 95 5.48 3.87 7.54
C ALA A 95 5.58 2.83 8.66
N ALA A 96 6.37 1.77 8.49
CA ALA A 96 6.58 0.75 9.52
C ALA A 96 7.22 1.34 10.79
N GLN A 97 8.26 2.16 10.62
CA GLN A 97 8.89 2.84 11.76
C GLN A 97 7.91 3.72 12.52
N TRP A 98 7.13 4.53 11.81
CA TRP A 98 6.25 5.52 12.41
C TRP A 98 5.00 4.91 13.05
N ARG A 99 4.45 3.84 12.46
CA ARG A 99 3.18 3.24 12.90
C ARG A 99 3.35 2.01 13.77
N LEU A 100 4.39 1.23 13.53
CA LEU A 100 4.65 -0.02 14.25
C LEU A 100 5.77 0.12 15.28
N GLY A 101 6.48 1.26 15.29
CA GLY A 101 7.66 1.47 16.12
C GLY A 101 8.89 0.64 15.70
N GLN A 102 8.80 -0.06 14.56
CA GLN A 102 9.79 -1.06 14.13
C GLN A 102 10.59 -0.58 12.92
N LYS A 103 11.91 -0.63 13.02
CA LYS A 103 12.80 -0.39 11.86
C LYS A 103 12.67 -1.55 10.88
N ALA A 104 12.62 -1.23 9.59
CA ALA A 104 12.75 -2.25 8.56
C ALA A 104 14.14 -2.89 8.65
N TRP A 105 14.16 -4.21 8.90
CA TRP A 105 15.36 -5.03 8.81
C TRP A 105 15.84 -5.15 7.36
N LEU A 106 14.89 -5.18 6.42
CA LEU A 106 15.18 -5.32 5.00
C LEU A 106 14.36 -4.33 4.18
N VAL A 107 15.02 -3.64 3.23
CA VAL A 107 14.36 -2.79 2.24
C VAL A 107 14.86 -3.16 0.85
N ALA A 108 13.94 -3.38 -0.09
CA ALA A 108 14.30 -3.68 -1.47
C ALA A 108 14.90 -2.46 -2.18
N ASP A 109 15.86 -2.75 -3.06
CA ASP A 109 16.46 -1.78 -3.98
C ASP A 109 16.83 -2.55 -5.27
N PRO A 110 16.17 -2.29 -6.42
CA PRO A 110 15.11 -1.30 -6.64
C PRO A 110 13.81 -1.64 -5.87
N PRO A 111 12.88 -0.67 -5.67
CA PRO A 111 11.71 -0.87 -4.82
C PRO A 111 10.60 -1.68 -5.51
N THR A 112 10.88 -2.96 -5.76
CA THR A 112 10.00 -3.90 -6.48
C THR A 112 9.74 -5.16 -5.67
N ALA A 113 8.62 -5.83 -5.94
CA ALA A 113 8.24 -7.08 -5.28
C ALA A 113 9.27 -8.20 -5.56
N GLU A 114 9.82 -8.22 -6.77
CA GLU A 114 10.83 -9.16 -7.24
C GLU A 114 12.17 -8.95 -6.51
N ALA A 115 12.66 -7.70 -6.43
CA ALA A 115 13.89 -7.40 -5.71
C ALA A 115 13.75 -7.71 -4.22
N LEU A 116 12.57 -7.45 -3.62
CA LEU A 116 12.30 -7.83 -2.24
C LEU A 116 12.35 -9.35 -2.07
N ALA A 117 11.74 -10.10 -2.98
CA ALA A 117 11.72 -11.56 -2.92
C ALA A 117 13.13 -12.17 -3.01
N LEU A 118 13.97 -11.67 -3.92
CA LEU A 118 15.35 -12.14 -4.04
C LEU A 118 16.17 -11.81 -2.79
N LYS A 119 15.99 -10.62 -2.21
CA LYS A 119 16.65 -10.28 -0.94
C LYS A 119 16.16 -11.14 0.23
N LEU A 120 14.88 -11.51 0.27
CA LEU A 120 14.36 -12.44 1.27
C LEU A 120 15.02 -13.81 1.12
N VAL A 121 15.13 -14.33 -0.10
CA VAL A 121 15.82 -15.61 -0.37
C VAL A 121 17.29 -15.57 0.08
N ASP A 122 17.99 -14.45 -0.13
CA ASP A 122 19.39 -14.30 0.28
C ASP A 122 19.57 -14.18 1.80
N LYS A 123 18.60 -13.59 2.51
CA LYS A 123 18.75 -13.19 3.92
C LYS A 123 17.97 -14.03 4.92
N CYS A 124 16.92 -14.71 4.48
CA CYS A 124 16.09 -15.55 5.33
C CYS A 124 16.62 -16.98 5.38
N ARG A 125 16.39 -17.65 6.52
CA ARG A 125 16.67 -19.09 6.63
C ARG A 125 15.45 -19.89 6.15
N PRO A 126 15.63 -21.06 5.52
CA PRO A 126 14.51 -21.84 4.96
C PRO A 126 13.39 -22.19 5.95
N GLU A 127 13.71 -22.30 7.24
CA GLU A 127 12.77 -22.60 8.32
C GLU A 127 11.94 -21.39 8.79
N GLU A 128 12.35 -20.17 8.42
CA GLU A 128 11.67 -18.96 8.85
C GLU A 128 10.27 -18.86 8.24
N ARG A 129 9.32 -18.41 9.04
CA ARG A 129 7.92 -18.24 8.67
C ARG A 129 7.70 -16.82 8.18
N LEU A 130 7.40 -16.72 6.89
CA LEU A 130 7.17 -15.45 6.22
C LEU A 130 5.66 -15.19 6.14
N ILE A 131 5.27 -13.97 6.51
CA ILE A 131 3.90 -13.47 6.28
C ILE A 131 3.96 -12.21 5.43
N HIS A 132 3.10 -12.12 4.42
CA HIS A 132 2.96 -10.96 3.56
C HIS A 132 1.61 -10.30 3.79
N PHE A 133 1.65 -9.08 4.34
CA PHE A 133 0.49 -8.23 4.47
C PHE A 133 0.27 -7.44 3.19
N ARG A 134 -0.89 -7.63 2.57
CA ARG A 134 -1.19 -7.09 1.24
C ARG A 134 -2.62 -6.62 1.10
N GLY A 135 -2.86 -5.90 0.01
CA GLY A 135 -4.21 -5.58 -0.46
C GLY A 135 -4.86 -6.76 -1.19
N SER A 136 -6.18 -6.70 -1.40
CA SER A 136 -6.91 -7.71 -2.18
C SER A 136 -6.43 -7.84 -3.63
N ARG A 137 -5.85 -6.78 -4.20
CA ARG A 137 -5.23 -6.80 -5.53
C ARG A 137 -3.73 -7.04 -5.38
N THR A 138 -3.19 -8.00 -6.13
CA THR A 138 -1.74 -8.28 -6.19
C THR A 138 -1.15 -7.73 -7.45
N THR A 139 0.04 -7.15 -7.32
CA THR A 139 0.96 -6.93 -8.42
C THR A 139 2.31 -7.54 -8.06
N GLY A 140 3.04 -8.04 -9.06
CA GLY A 140 4.35 -8.65 -8.88
C GLY A 140 4.34 -10.12 -8.48
N ARG A 141 5.55 -10.68 -8.35
CA ARG A 141 5.79 -12.12 -8.28
C ARG A 141 6.33 -12.63 -6.95
N LEU A 142 6.21 -11.85 -5.87
CA LEU A 142 6.83 -12.10 -4.56
C LEU A 142 6.64 -13.55 -4.08
N LYS A 143 5.39 -14.01 -3.93
CA LYS A 143 5.07 -15.37 -3.51
C LYS A 143 5.69 -16.43 -4.41
N SER A 144 5.52 -16.28 -5.72
CA SER A 144 6.03 -17.25 -6.68
C SER A 144 7.55 -17.37 -6.65
N ILE A 145 8.28 -16.29 -6.36
CA ILE A 145 9.74 -16.30 -6.29
C ILE A 145 10.21 -16.97 -5.01
N VAL A 146 9.67 -16.58 -3.85
CA VAL A 146 10.10 -17.17 -2.57
C VAL A 146 9.71 -18.65 -2.48
N SER A 147 8.53 -19.04 -2.98
CA SER A 147 8.11 -20.44 -2.99
C SER A 147 8.96 -21.33 -3.89
N ARG A 148 9.46 -20.82 -5.02
CA ARG A 148 10.41 -21.56 -5.88
C ARG A 148 11.75 -21.85 -5.18
N HIS A 149 12.09 -21.08 -4.16
CA HIS A 149 13.29 -21.26 -3.34
C HIS A 149 12.99 -21.98 -2.01
N GLY A 150 11.82 -22.62 -1.89
CA GLY A 150 11.47 -23.47 -0.75
C GLY A 150 10.86 -22.75 0.46
N TYR A 151 10.66 -21.42 0.40
CA TYR A 151 10.06 -20.68 1.51
C TYR A 151 8.54 -20.83 1.52
N HIS A 152 7.98 -21.02 2.72
CA HIS A 152 6.55 -20.92 2.94
C HIS A 152 6.15 -19.47 3.22
N LEU A 153 5.38 -18.88 2.31
CA LEU A 153 4.83 -17.54 2.45
C LEU A 153 3.31 -17.57 2.65
N GLU A 154 2.87 -17.15 3.83
CA GLU A 154 1.46 -16.87 4.09
C GLU A 154 1.09 -15.46 3.60
N GLU A 155 -0.04 -15.30 2.94
CA GLU A 155 -0.55 -13.98 2.53
C GLU A 155 -1.79 -13.63 3.34
N ILE A 156 -1.79 -12.47 3.98
CA ILE A 156 -2.96 -11.93 4.68
C ILE A 156 -3.42 -10.64 3.99
N VAL A 157 -4.67 -10.65 3.53
CA VAL A 157 -5.32 -9.49 2.95
C VAL A 157 -5.80 -8.57 4.07
N VAL A 158 -5.10 -7.46 4.28
CA VAL A 158 -5.36 -6.51 5.37
C VAL A 158 -6.13 -5.28 4.92
N TYR A 159 -6.20 -5.03 3.62
CA TYR A 159 -7.02 -3.95 3.06
C TYR A 159 -7.60 -4.35 1.69
N ARG A 160 -8.63 -3.63 1.26
CA ARG A 160 -9.28 -3.80 -0.04
C ARG A 160 -9.46 -2.46 -0.73
N HIS A 161 -9.46 -2.50 -2.05
CA HIS A 161 -9.85 -1.36 -2.86
C HIS A 161 -11.38 -1.34 -2.99
N GLN A 162 -11.98 -0.18 -2.74
CA GLN A 162 -13.39 0.07 -2.95
C GLN A 162 -13.52 1.21 -3.95
N ASN A 163 -14.34 1.02 -4.99
CA ASN A 163 -14.70 2.10 -5.90
C ASN A 163 -15.59 3.10 -5.15
N LEU A 164 -15.38 4.38 -5.42
CA LEU A 164 -16.25 5.43 -4.89
C LEU A 164 -17.31 5.77 -5.93
N SER A 165 -18.56 5.87 -5.47
CA SER A 165 -19.62 6.53 -6.24
C SER A 165 -19.56 7.99 -5.85
N ASN A 166 -19.08 8.83 -6.76
CA ASN A 166 -19.05 10.27 -6.56
C ASN A 166 -20.23 10.90 -7.29
N GLU A 167 -20.74 12.00 -6.76
CA GLU A 167 -21.64 12.86 -7.52
C GLU A 167 -20.94 13.39 -8.79
N PRO A 168 -21.68 13.74 -9.86
CA PRO A 168 -21.10 14.32 -11.05
C PRO A 168 -20.24 15.55 -10.72
N LEU A 169 -18.99 15.55 -11.20
CA LEU A 169 -18.07 16.65 -10.94
C LEU A 169 -18.50 17.92 -11.67
N GLN A 170 -18.72 19.00 -10.91
CA GLN A 170 -19.03 20.32 -11.45
C GLN A 170 -17.81 21.24 -11.32
N ILE A 171 -17.22 21.63 -12.45
CA ILE A 171 -16.14 22.63 -12.50
C ILE A 171 -16.55 23.81 -13.40
N LYS A 172 -16.05 25.01 -13.07
CA LYS A 172 -16.23 26.21 -13.90
C LYS A 172 -14.95 26.44 -14.70
N GLY A 173 -15.02 26.21 -16.03
CA GLY A 173 -13.89 26.36 -16.94
C GLY A 173 -13.25 25.04 -17.37
N PRO A 174 -12.13 25.07 -18.11
CA PRO A 174 -11.46 23.87 -18.61
C PRO A 174 -10.87 23.02 -17.47
N GLY A 175 -10.96 21.69 -17.61
CA GLY A 175 -10.44 20.72 -16.64
C GLY A 175 -9.36 19.80 -17.21
N ILE A 176 -8.40 19.40 -16.37
CA ILE A 176 -7.39 18.37 -16.69
C ILE A 176 -7.47 17.27 -15.64
N ALA A 177 -7.82 16.06 -16.03
CA ALA A 177 -7.86 14.91 -15.12
C ALA A 177 -6.53 14.15 -15.07
N VAL A 178 -6.04 13.88 -13.86
CA VAL A 178 -4.84 13.07 -13.63
C VAL A 178 -5.28 11.65 -13.29
N LEU A 179 -5.10 10.71 -14.23
CA LEU A 179 -5.52 9.31 -14.10
C LEU A 179 -4.32 8.41 -13.74
N ALA A 180 -4.23 8.02 -12.46
CA ALA A 180 -3.08 7.25 -11.96
C ALA A 180 -3.25 5.72 -12.04
N SER A 181 -4.40 5.23 -12.54
CA SER A 181 -4.67 3.79 -12.71
C SER A 181 -5.84 3.55 -13.68
N PRO A 182 -5.96 2.35 -14.28
CA PRO A 182 -7.12 1.98 -15.07
C PRO A 182 -8.45 2.14 -14.31
N SER A 183 -8.48 1.78 -13.03
CA SER A 183 -9.69 1.95 -12.19
C SER A 183 -10.08 3.41 -11.99
N ALA A 184 -9.11 4.33 -11.97
CA ALA A 184 -9.42 5.75 -11.90
C ALA A 184 -9.97 6.28 -13.23
N ALA A 185 -9.50 5.75 -14.36
CA ALA A 185 -10.06 6.09 -15.67
C ALA A 185 -11.51 5.62 -15.82
N THR A 186 -11.81 4.38 -15.45
CA THR A 186 -13.18 3.84 -15.49
C THR A 186 -14.13 4.68 -14.65
N CYS A 187 -13.81 4.89 -13.38
CA CYS A 187 -14.67 5.67 -12.47
C CYS A 187 -14.83 7.15 -12.86
N PHE A 188 -13.87 7.72 -13.60
CA PHE A 188 -13.98 9.11 -14.05
C PHE A 188 -14.83 9.27 -15.32
N LEU A 189 -14.98 8.19 -16.09
CA LEU A 189 -15.74 8.18 -17.36
C LEU A 189 -17.18 7.66 -17.21
N GLU A 190 -17.48 6.99 -16.10
CA GLU A 190 -18.83 6.57 -15.67
C GLU A 190 -19.59 7.74 -15.02
#